data_AF-A0A150S0Q2-F1
#
_entry.id   AF-A0A150S0Q2-F1
#
_cell.length_a   1.000
_cell.length_b   1.000
_cell.length_c   1.000
_cell.angle_alpha   90.00
_cell.angle_beta   90.00
_cell.angle_gamma   90.00
#
_symmetry.space_group_name_H-M   'P 1'
#
loop_
_entity.id
_entity.type
_entity.pdbx_description
1 polymer ?
#
loop_
_entity_poly.entity_id
_entity_poly.type
_entity_poly.pdbx_seq_one_letter_code
_entity_poly.pdbx_strand_id
1 'polypeptide(L)' 'MAIEVEKVIEVIVTVGSLPAAIQPDDDIYDAGFSSIRALQLLTELEDEFNVTLPDDKFSLARTPRALSALIEERAS' A
#
# COMPACT_ATOMS: atom_id res chain seq x y z
N MET A 1 -5.80 15.62 -5.57
CA MET A 1 -5.08 14.79 -6.56
C MET A 1 -5.57 13.38 -6.33
N ALA A 2 -6.28 12.75 -7.27
CA ALA A 2 -6.75 11.40 -7.04
C ALA A 2 -5.53 10.47 -7.03
N ILE A 3 -5.31 9.77 -5.92
CA ILE A 3 -4.29 8.72 -5.87
C ILE A 3 -4.90 7.49 -6.53
N GLU A 4 -4.33 7.08 -7.67
CA GLU A 4 -4.80 5.90 -8.41
C GLU A 4 -4.42 4.63 -7.64
N VAL A 5 -5.42 3.80 -7.33
CA VAL A 5 -5.24 2.55 -6.58
C VAL A 5 -4.31 1.60 -7.32
N GLU A 6 -4.34 1.64 -8.64
CA GLU A 6 -3.48 0.88 -9.55
C GLU A 6 -2.00 1.11 -9.25
N LYS A 7 -1.61 2.35 -8.95
CA LYS A 7 -0.22 2.67 -8.62
C LYS A 7 0.19 2.12 -7.25
N VAL A 8 -0.74 2.13 -6.29
CA VAL A 8 -0.53 1.49 -4.99
C VAL A 8 -0.39 -0.03 -5.15
N ILE A 9 -1.19 -0.65 -6.01
CA ILE A 9 -1.08 -2.08 -6.35
C ILE A 9 0.30 -2.39 -6.94
N GLU A 10 0.80 -1.57 -7.86
CA GLU A 10 2.13 -1.76 -8.46
C GLU A 10 3.24 -1.78 -7.39
N VAL A 11 3.21 -0.86 -6.43
CA VAL A 11 4.18 -0.82 -5.32
C VAL A 11 4.05 -2.08 -4.45
N ILE A 12 2.83 -2.47 -4.08
CA ILE A 12 2.57 -3.68 -3.27
C ILE A 12 3.10 -4.93 -3.97
N VAL A 13 2.83 -5.09 -5.26
CA VAL A 13 3.27 -6.22 -6.07
C VAL A 13 4.79 -6.26 -6.17
N THR A 14 5.43 -5.10 -6.36
CA THR A 14 6.88 -4.97 -6.47
C THR A 14 7.56 -5.33 -5.15
N VAL A 15 7.14 -4.73 -4.04
CA VAL A 15 7.72 -4.97 -2.71
C VAL A 15 7.40 -6.38 -2.22
N GLY A 16 6.16 -6.83 -2.40
CA GLY A 16 5.68 -8.13 -1.96
C GLY A 16 6.17 -9.31 -2.80
N SER A 17 6.70 -9.05 -4.01
CA SER A 17 6.95 -10.08 -5.03
C SER A 17 5.72 -10.96 -5.29
N LEU A 18 4.54 -10.33 -5.33
CA LEU A 18 3.25 -11.00 -5.49
C LEU A 18 2.91 -11.13 -6.98
N PRO A 19 2.03 -12.07 -7.36
CA PRO A 19 1.44 -12.05 -8.69
C PRO A 19 0.67 -10.74 -8.91
N ALA A 20 0.80 -10.13 -10.10
CA ALA A 20 0.20 -8.83 -10.46
C ALA A 20 -1.35 -8.83 -10.56
N ALA A 21 -2.03 -9.80 -9.93
CA ALA A 21 -3.47 -10.04 -10.03
C ALA A 21 -4.27 -9.56 -8.81
N ILE A 22 -3.64 -8.87 -7.85
CA ILE A 22 -4.31 -8.35 -6.63
C ILE A 22 -5.38 -7.33 -7.02
N GLN A 23 -6.59 -7.50 -6.49
CA GLN A 23 -7.69 -6.55 -6.68
C GLN A 23 -7.64 -5.41 -5.64
N PRO A 24 -8.23 -4.24 -5.93
CA PRO A 24 -8.26 -3.08 -5.02
C PRO A 24 -8.74 -3.36 -3.59
N ASP A 25 -9.60 -4.36 -3.42
CA ASP A 25 -10.25 -4.70 -2.16
C ASP A 25 -9.74 -6.03 -1.56
N ASP A 26 -8.75 -6.66 -2.19
CA ASP A 26 -8.12 -7.87 -1.66
C ASP A 26 -7.24 -7.54 -0.45
N ASP A 27 -7.27 -8.39 0.57
CA ASP A 27 -6.32 -8.33 1.67
C ASP A 27 -4.93 -8.76 1.15
N ILE A 28 -3.96 -7.86 1.24
CA ILE A 28 -2.61 -8.09 0.70
C ILE A 28 -1.91 -9.24 1.43
N TYR A 29 -2.18 -9.44 2.72
CA TYR A 29 -1.58 -10.52 3.51
C TYR A 29 -2.14 -11.88 3.08
N ASP A 30 -3.44 -11.95 2.78
CA ASP A 30 -4.07 -13.16 2.23
C ASP A 30 -3.59 -13.45 0.81
N ALA A 31 -3.25 -12.42 0.03
CA ALA A 31 -2.62 -12.57 -1.28
C ALA A 31 -1.16 -13.10 -1.22
N GLY A 32 -0.58 -13.19 -0.02
CA GLY A 32 0.77 -13.70 0.21
C GLY A 32 1.79 -12.64 0.63
N PHE A 33 1.37 -11.39 0.86
CA PHE A 33 2.26 -10.35 1.37
C PHE A 33 2.76 -10.71 2.77
N SER A 34 4.07 -10.66 2.99
CA SER A 34 4.67 -10.97 4.28
C SER A 34 4.83 -9.74 5.14
N SER A 35 4.46 -9.83 6.42
CA SER A 35 4.65 -8.77 7.41
C SER A 35 6.11 -8.32 7.55
N ILE A 36 7.08 -9.17 7.17
CA ILE A 36 8.52 -8.83 7.17
C ILE A 36 8.81 -7.68 6.19
N ARG A 37 8.03 -7.59 5.10
CA ARG A 37 8.18 -6.54 4.08
C ARG A 37 7.23 -5.36 4.31
N ALA A 38 6.46 -5.35 5.39
CA ALA A 38 5.50 -4.28 5.67
C ALA A 38 6.19 -2.93 5.88
N LEU A 39 7.30 -2.91 6.62
CA LEU A 39 8.10 -1.69 6.80
C LEU A 39 8.72 -1.20 5.49
N GLN A 40 9.17 -2.14 4.63
CA GLN A 40 9.67 -1.77 3.31
C GLN A 40 8.56 -1.16 2.45
N LEU A 41 7.36 -1.75 2.46
CA LEU A 41 6.21 -1.21 1.74
C LEU A 41 5.83 0.18 2.26
N LEU A 42 5.83 0.37 3.59
CA LEU A 42 5.59 1.67 4.21
C LEU A 42 6.54 2.73 3.65
N THR A 43 7.86 2.48 3.71
CA THR A 43 8.86 3.43 3.22
C THR A 43 8.73 3.69 1.73
N GLU A 44 8.50 2.66 0.91
CA GLU A 44 8.35 2.83 -0.55
C GLU A 44 7.09 3.65 -0.90
N LEU A 45 5.98 3.48 -0.18
CA LEU A 45 4.78 4.31 -0.36
C LEU A 45 5.02 5.75 0.07
N GLU A 46 5.72 5.96 1.19
CA GLU A 46 6.09 7.31 1.65
C GLU A 46 6.98 8.03 0.63
N ASP A 47 7.99 7.35 0.10
CA ASP A 47 8.91 7.89 -0.89
C ASP A 47 8.23 8.14 -2.25
N GLU A 48 7.45 7.18 -2.76
CA GLU A 48 6.79 7.27 -4.07
C GLU A 48 5.73 8.38 -4.12
N PHE A 49 4.98 8.57 -3.03
CA PHE A 49 3.92 9.55 -2.95
C PHE A 49 4.32 10.83 -2.20
N ASN A 50 5.55 10.89 -1.68
CA ASN A 50 6.11 12.00 -0.91
C ASN A 50 5.18 12.39 0.27
N VAL A 51 4.79 11.39 1.06
CA VAL A 51 3.92 11.52 2.24
C VAL A 51 4.54 10.86 3.46
N THR A 52 4.00 11.11 4.65
CA THR A 52 4.34 10.36 5.86
C THR A 52 3.09 9.61 6.36
N LEU A 53 3.19 8.29 6.45
CA LEU A 53 2.11 7.39 6.81
C LEU A 53 2.31 6.91 8.26
N PRO A 54 1.31 7.01 9.15
CA PRO A 54 1.45 6.55 10.53
C PRO A 54 1.37 5.04 10.59
N ASP A 55 2.29 4.43 11.32
CA ASP A 55 2.37 2.98 11.52
C ASP A 55 1.06 2.36 12.01
N ASP A 56 0.34 3.05 12.90
CA ASP A 56 -0.93 2.59 13.47
C ASP A 56 -2.04 2.49 12.40
N LYS A 57 -2.15 3.50 11.54
CA LYS A 57 -3.10 3.50 10.42
C LYS A 57 -2.65 2.56 9.30
N PHE A 58 -1.37 2.52 8.98
CA PHE A 58 -0.81 1.63 7.96
C PHE A 58 -1.08 0.15 8.31
N SER A 59 -0.87 -0.23 9.57
CA SER A 59 -1.12 -1.60 10.05
C SER A 59 -2.60 -2.02 9.93
N LEU A 60 -3.52 -1.06 9.89
CA LEU A 60 -4.97 -1.29 9.72
C LEU A 60 -5.39 -1.30 8.23
N ALA A 61 -4.60 -0.69 7.35
CA ALA A 61 -4.87 -0.60 5.92
C ALA A 61 -4.38 -1.87 5.20
N ARG A 62 -5.25 -2.89 5.13
CA ARG A 62 -4.90 -4.22 4.60
C ARG A 62 -5.19 -4.39 3.11
N THR A 63 -5.83 -3.42 2.46
CA THR A 63 -6.18 -3.47 1.04
C THR A 63 -5.52 -2.33 0.26
N PRO A 64 -5.25 -2.49 -1.04
CA PRO A 64 -4.73 -1.41 -1.87
C PRO A 64 -5.59 -0.15 -1.83
N ARG A 65 -6.92 -0.29 -1.81
CA ARG A 65 -7.85 0.84 -1.68
C ARG A 65 -7.71 1.57 -0.35
N ALA A 66 -7.57 0.84 0.76
CA ALA A 66 -7.38 1.45 2.07
C ALA A 66 -6.05 2.21 2.16
N LEU A 67 -4.98 1.65 1.58
CA LEU A 67 -3.67 2.30 1.50
C LEU A 67 -3.74 3.56 0.62
N SER A 68 -4.39 3.49 -0.54
CA SER A 68 -4.61 4.64 -1.42
C SER A 68 -5.35 5.79 -0.74
N ALA A 69 -6.43 5.48 -0.02
CA ALA A 69 -7.18 6.48 0.75
C ALA A 69 -6.33 7.09 1.86
N LEU A 70 -5.52 6.26 2.55
CA LEU A 70 -4.62 6.74 3.59
C LEU A 70 -3.54 7.69 3.03
N ILE A 71 -3.01 7.41 1.85
CA ILE A 71 -2.05 8.27 1.14
C ILE A 71 -2.72 9.59 0.73
N GLU A 72 -3.93 9.52 0.18
CA GLU A 72 -4.69 10.70 -0.24
C GLU A 72 -5.00 11.63 0.94
N GLU A 73 -5.31 11.09 2.12
CA GLU A 73 -5.45 11.87 3.37
C GLU A 73 -4.18 12.66 3.74
N ARG A 74 -2.98 12.25 3.29
CA ARG A 74 -1.70 12.88 3.62
C ARG A 74 -1.10 13.73 2.53
N ALA A 75 -1.48 13.46 1.28
CA ALA A 75 -1.06 14.23 0.12
C ALA A 75 -1.87 15.53 -0.06
N SER A 76 -2.92 15.75 0.74
CA SER A 76 -3.76 16.97 0.74
C SER A 76 -3.29 18.04 1.71
#